data_AF-A0A8R1Z9N2-F1
#
_entry.id   AF-A0A8R1Z9N2-F1
#
_cell.length_a   1.000
_cell.length_b   1.000
_cell.length_c   1.000
_cell.angle_alpha   90.00
_cell.angle_beta   90.00
_cell.angle_gamma   90.00
#
_symmetry.space_group_name_H-M   'P 1'
#
loop_
_entity.id
_entity.type
_entity.pdbx_description
1 polymer ?
#
loop_
_entity_poly.entity_id
_entity_poly.type
_entity_poly.pdbx_seq_one_letter_code
_entity_poly.pdbx_strand_id
1 'polypeptide(L)'
;MYSLPLYFPSGTKVDPLGVMYSIDSYHDRGDNTPIHDVDPTKQLEKDQLNLIKLLGTLNDRLDKHLSGLKKETKEVEHKKKKVIDGVHSQDKKGDRKKGGTGIPLKETLISTIPWKMVEDKVGAEEKNGISACSNPSLTKYQQEKIGRITVTVTDHDLFWIESLAKIGSKRDIKFSGEMKNGITTKGMGEVEVKKGDSFSLEVDSLCSRDRVTAWKILGLVLGLFSFNHHFALQNAHSHRWLIRLNEVISEGKKEKEVLSLVSAISQFLSRFDSLSSHTHFSLSDVLIRRLFNGNLPNNVELWAKRLDSVQ
;
A
#
# COMPACT_ATOMS: atom_id res chain seq x y z
N MET A 1 -51.55 5.24 25.47
CA MET A 1 -50.19 5.64 25.89
C MET A 1 -49.56 4.42 26.52
N TYR A 2 -48.65 3.73 25.83
CA TYR A 2 -48.08 2.46 26.30
C TYR A 2 -46.88 2.76 27.20
N SER A 3 -46.92 2.25 28.43
CA SER A 3 -45.81 2.27 29.38
C SER A 3 -44.99 1.01 29.16
N LEU A 4 -43.74 1.15 28.73
CA LEU A 4 -42.80 0.03 28.65
C LEU A 4 -42.27 -0.26 30.06
N PRO A 5 -42.29 -1.51 30.53
CA PRO A 5 -41.71 -1.86 31.82
C PRO A 5 -40.18 -1.71 31.77
N LEU A 6 -39.62 -1.18 32.86
CA LEU A 6 -38.18 -1.09 33.06
C LEU A 6 -37.56 -2.50 33.07
N TYR A 7 -36.65 -2.75 32.13
CA TYR A 7 -35.95 -4.04 32.00
C TYR A 7 -35.02 -4.36 33.17
N PHE A 8 -34.70 -3.38 34.02
CA PHE A 8 -33.87 -3.56 35.20
C PHE A 8 -34.58 -3.01 36.44
N PRO A 9 -34.60 -3.78 37.55
CA PRO A 9 -35.10 -3.30 38.84
C PRO A 9 -34.33 -2.07 39.32
N SER A 10 -35.02 -1.14 39.98
CA SER A 10 -34.46 0.08 40.57
C SER A 10 -33.51 -0.28 41.72
N GLY A 11 -32.25 -0.54 41.39
CA GLY A 11 -31.22 -0.95 42.36
C GLY A 11 -30.14 -1.90 41.81
N THR A 12 -30.29 -2.40 40.58
CA THR A 12 -29.25 -3.23 39.96
C THR A 12 -28.04 -2.39 39.60
N LYS A 13 -26.90 -2.63 40.27
CA LYS A 13 -25.62 -2.02 39.93
C LYS A 13 -25.06 -2.74 38.69
N VAL A 14 -25.31 -2.17 37.52
CA VAL A 14 -24.78 -2.66 36.25
C VAL A 14 -23.40 -2.04 36.08
N ASP A 15 -22.35 -2.85 36.21
CA ASP A 15 -20.99 -2.45 35.84
C ASP A 15 -20.80 -2.81 34.35
N PRO A 16 -20.86 -1.85 33.42
CA PRO A 16 -20.67 -2.16 32.01
C PRO A 16 -19.23 -2.65 31.78
N LEU A 17 -19.09 -3.79 31.10
CA LEU A 17 -17.81 -4.22 30.55
C LEU A 17 -17.27 -3.08 29.66
N GLY A 18 -16.04 -2.64 29.94
CA GLY A 18 -15.36 -1.49 29.30
C GLY A 18 -15.00 -1.69 27.82
N VAL A 19 -15.90 -2.26 27.04
CA VAL A 19 -15.81 -2.49 25.58
C VAL A 19 -16.90 -1.71 24.84
N MET A 20 -17.77 -0.98 25.54
CA MET A 20 -18.71 -0.07 24.89
C MET A 20 -18.16 1.34 24.85
N TYR A 21 -18.18 1.91 23.64
CA TYR A 21 -17.77 3.27 23.32
C TYR A 21 -18.33 4.26 24.34
N SER A 22 -17.43 4.93 25.07
CA SER A 22 -17.78 6.19 25.74
C SER A 22 -18.08 7.18 24.64
N ILE A 23 -19.36 7.43 24.40
CA ILE A 23 -19.80 8.58 23.61
C ILE A 23 -19.82 9.73 24.59
N ASP A 24 -18.94 10.70 24.40
CA ASP A 24 -18.98 11.94 25.18
C ASP A 24 -20.39 12.55 25.06
N SER A 25 -21.01 12.82 26.21
CA SER A 25 -22.34 13.41 26.28
C SER A 25 -22.35 14.72 25.50
N TYR A 26 -23.18 14.80 24.44
CA TYR A 26 -23.38 16.02 23.66
C TYR A 26 -23.92 17.20 24.48
N HIS A 27 -24.41 16.94 25.68
CA HIS A 27 -25.00 17.93 26.57
C HIS A 27 -24.04 18.43 27.66
N ASP A 28 -22.82 17.90 27.72
CA ASP A 28 -21.82 18.32 28.69
C ASP A 28 -20.64 19.01 27.99
N ARG A 29 -20.93 20.20 27.44
CA ARG A 29 -19.92 21.19 27.08
C ARG A 29 -20.19 22.46 27.86
N GLY A 30 -19.76 22.45 29.12
CA GLY A 30 -19.37 23.67 29.82
C GLY A 30 -18.10 24.23 29.19
N ASP A 31 -18.23 24.91 28.05
CA ASP A 31 -17.29 25.93 27.61
C ASP A 31 -17.98 26.77 26.52
N ASN A 32 -18.60 27.85 26.96
CA ASN A 32 -19.11 28.92 26.11
C ASN A 32 -17.92 29.68 25.50
N THR A 33 -17.24 29.07 24.54
CA THR A 33 -16.51 29.84 23.53
C THR A 33 -17.46 30.07 22.36
N PRO A 34 -17.69 31.33 21.94
CA PRO A 34 -18.59 31.60 20.84
C PRO A 34 -18.05 30.90 19.59
N ILE A 35 -18.86 30.01 19.03
CA ILE A 35 -18.65 29.46 17.70
C ILE A 35 -18.59 30.68 16.78
N HIS A 36 -17.38 31.05 16.35
CA HIS A 36 -17.24 32.02 15.27
C HIS A 36 -17.97 31.42 14.07
N ASP A 37 -18.99 32.15 13.61
CA ASP A 37 -19.76 31.86 12.41
C ASP A 37 -18.81 32.04 11.21
N VAL A 38 -17.97 31.04 10.98
CA VAL A 38 -17.06 31.01 9.84
C VAL A 38 -17.84 30.42 8.68
N ASP A 39 -18.31 31.31 7.83
CA ASP A 39 -18.96 30.98 6.58
C ASP A 39 -18.15 29.90 5.82
N PRO A 40 -18.68 28.67 5.68
CA PRO A 40 -17.93 27.53 5.14
C PRO A 40 -17.49 27.77 3.69
N THR A 41 -18.17 28.67 2.97
CA THR A 41 -17.77 29.07 1.61
C THR A 41 -16.47 29.86 1.61
N LYS A 42 -16.30 30.80 2.57
CA LYS A 42 -15.05 31.58 2.72
C LYS A 42 -13.88 30.74 3.21
N GLN A 43 -14.15 29.71 4.02
CA GLN A 43 -13.14 28.73 4.42
C GLN A 43 -12.64 27.95 3.20
N LEU A 44 -13.56 27.45 2.37
CA LEU A 44 -13.25 26.72 1.15
C LEU A 44 -12.46 27.59 0.15
N GLU A 45 -12.84 28.86 -0.02
CA GLU A 45 -12.10 29.80 -0.88
C GLU A 45 -10.67 30.04 -0.39
N LYS A 46 -10.46 30.18 0.93
CA LYS A 46 -9.12 30.30 1.52
C LYS A 46 -8.29 29.03 1.28
N ASP A 47 -8.89 27.87 1.45
CA ASP A 47 -8.22 26.59 1.24
C ASP A 47 -7.85 26.37 -0.23
N GLN A 48 -8.74 26.75 -1.16
CA GLN A 48 -8.47 26.73 -2.60
C GLN A 48 -7.32 27.69 -2.97
N LEU A 49 -7.31 28.91 -2.43
CA LEU A 49 -6.22 29.87 -2.66
C LEU A 49 -4.88 29.38 -2.09
N ASN A 50 -4.89 28.74 -0.92
CA ASN A 50 -3.69 28.15 -0.33
C ASN A 50 -3.17 26.98 -1.19
N LEU A 51 -4.06 26.14 -1.71
CA LEU A 51 -3.69 25.06 -2.61
C LEU A 51 -3.06 25.59 -3.91
N ILE A 52 -3.62 26.64 -4.51
CA ILE A 52 -3.07 27.28 -5.71
C ILE A 52 -1.67 27.83 -5.45
N LYS A 53 -1.45 28.49 -4.30
CA LYS A 53 -0.12 28.96 -3.90
C LYS A 53 0.88 27.82 -3.74
N LEU A 54 0.47 26.73 -3.08
CA LEU A 54 1.32 25.55 -2.91
C LEU A 54 1.69 24.91 -4.25
N LEU A 55 0.73 24.79 -5.17
CA LEU A 55 0.97 24.29 -6.52
C LEU A 55 1.95 25.20 -7.30
N GLY A 56 1.80 26.51 -7.17
CA GLY A 56 2.76 27.48 -7.73
C GLY A 56 4.18 27.26 -7.19
N THR A 57 4.35 27.17 -5.87
CA THR A 57 5.67 26.93 -5.26
C THR A 57 6.27 25.58 -5.65
N LEU A 58 5.43 24.57 -5.89
CA LEU A 58 5.88 23.25 -6.33
C LEU A 58 6.32 23.29 -7.80
N ASN A 59 5.59 24.02 -8.65
CA ASN A 59 5.97 24.24 -10.03
C ASN A 59 7.31 24.99 -10.14
N ASP A 60 7.51 26.04 -9.35
CA ASP A 60 8.79 26.78 -9.29
C ASP A 60 9.95 25.88 -8.83
N ARG A 61 9.70 24.98 -7.87
CA ARG A 61 10.69 23.98 -7.43
C ARG A 61 11.02 22.99 -8.54
N LEU A 62 10.02 22.49 -9.27
CA LEU A 62 10.22 21.58 -10.40
C LEU A 62 11.01 22.26 -11.52
N ASP A 63 10.69 23.51 -11.87
CA ASP A 63 11.43 24.27 -12.87
C ASP A 63 12.88 24.53 -12.44
N LYS A 64 13.12 24.77 -11.15
CA LYS A 64 14.48 24.88 -10.60
C LYS A 64 15.26 23.57 -10.68
N HIS A 65 14.63 22.44 -10.42
CA HIS A 65 15.26 21.12 -10.56
C HIS A 65 15.52 20.75 -12.03
N LEU A 66 14.57 21.01 -12.92
CA LEU A 66 14.69 20.76 -14.36
C LEU A 66 15.75 21.66 -15.02
N SER A 67 15.84 22.93 -14.60
CA SER A 67 16.91 23.83 -15.06
C SER A 67 18.28 23.47 -14.48
N GLY A 68 18.34 22.92 -13.26
CA GLY A 68 19.56 22.30 -12.69
C GLY A 68 20.06 21.12 -13.53
N LEU A 69 19.16 20.18 -13.86
CA LEU A 69 19.46 19.03 -14.71
C LEU A 69 19.94 19.41 -16.12
N LYS A 70 19.38 20.49 -16.71
CA LYS A 70 19.84 21.05 -17.99
C LYS A 70 21.24 21.68 -17.94
N LYS A 71 21.70 22.14 -16.76
CA LYS A 71 23.06 22.66 -16.57
C LYS A 71 24.06 21.53 -16.37
N GLU A 72 23.71 20.50 -15.61
CA GLU A 72 24.55 19.32 -15.42
C GLU A 72 24.78 18.53 -16.72
N THR A 73 23.78 18.44 -17.60
CA THR A 73 23.94 17.82 -18.92
C THR A 73 24.91 18.57 -19.84
N LYS A 74 25.00 19.91 -19.74
CA LYS A 74 25.97 20.72 -20.50
C LYS A 74 27.40 20.58 -19.97
N GLU A 75 27.60 20.41 -18.67
CA GLU A 75 28.94 20.14 -18.11
C GLU A 75 29.44 18.73 -18.43
N VAL A 76 28.55 17.74 -18.54
CA VAL A 76 28.92 16.37 -18.93
C VAL A 76 29.27 16.28 -20.43
N GLU A 77 28.59 17.04 -21.30
CA GLU A 77 28.97 17.11 -22.73
C GLU A 77 30.31 17.82 -22.95
N HIS A 78 30.64 18.87 -22.19
CA HIS A 78 31.94 19.53 -22.29
C HIS A 78 33.10 18.68 -21.74
N LYS A 79 32.85 17.78 -20.79
CA LYS A 79 33.87 16.81 -20.32
C LYS A 79 34.03 15.59 -21.25
N LYS A 80 32.98 15.15 -21.96
CA LYS A 80 33.10 14.08 -22.98
C LYS A 80 33.80 14.53 -24.26
N LYS A 81 33.74 15.81 -24.63
CA LYS A 81 34.48 16.34 -25.80
C LYS A 81 35.99 16.46 -25.63
N LYS A 82 36.53 16.40 -24.41
CA LYS A 82 38.00 16.46 -24.17
C LYS A 82 38.70 15.10 -24.08
N VAL A 83 37.96 13.99 -24.12
CA VAL A 83 38.52 12.62 -23.99
C VAL A 83 38.54 11.87 -25.34
N ILE A 84 37.96 12.44 -26.41
CA ILE A 84 37.80 11.78 -27.73
C ILE A 84 38.73 12.38 -28.82
N ASP A 85 39.60 13.35 -28.51
CA ASP A 85 40.52 13.98 -29.48
C ASP A 85 41.96 13.40 -29.46
N GLY A 86 42.16 12.21 -28.89
CA GLY A 86 43.46 11.57 -28.88
C GLY A 86 43.35 10.05 -28.90
N VAL A 87 43.01 9.46 -30.05
CA VAL A 87 43.60 8.23 -30.61
C VAL A 87 42.96 7.94 -31.98
N HIS A 88 43.83 8.08 -32.98
CA HIS A 88 43.85 7.43 -34.30
C HIS A 88 42.74 7.65 -35.35
N SER A 89 43.09 8.58 -36.24
CA SER A 89 43.03 8.49 -37.70
C SER A 89 43.42 7.13 -38.32
N GLN A 90 42.92 6.94 -39.55
CA GLN A 90 43.15 5.89 -40.57
C GLN A 90 42.08 4.77 -40.52
N ASP A 91 41.17 4.60 -41.47
CA ASP A 91 41.28 4.75 -42.93
C ASP A 91 40.00 5.20 -43.66
N LYS A 92 40.24 5.76 -44.85
CA LYS A 92 39.31 6.27 -45.88
C LYS A 92 38.50 5.09 -46.51
N LYS A 93 37.36 5.21 -47.21
CA LYS A 93 36.99 6.14 -48.31
C LYS A 93 35.58 5.80 -48.87
N GLY A 94 34.83 6.83 -49.31
CA GLY A 94 33.70 6.76 -50.28
C GLY A 94 32.29 6.59 -49.67
N ASP A 95 31.24 7.33 -50.00
CA ASP A 95 31.01 8.28 -51.09
C ASP A 95 29.88 9.27 -50.70
N ARG A 96 29.92 10.48 -51.28
CA ARG A 96 29.02 11.60 -51.01
C ARG A 96 27.71 11.46 -51.79
N LYS A 97 26.57 11.71 -51.14
CA LYS A 97 25.46 12.45 -51.77
C LYS A 97 24.75 13.35 -50.76
N LYS A 98 24.78 14.64 -51.09
CA LYS A 98 24.05 15.74 -50.44
C LYS A 98 22.55 15.59 -50.69
N GLY A 99 21.74 15.94 -49.70
CA GLY A 99 20.30 16.09 -49.83
C GLY A 99 19.74 16.65 -48.52
N GLY A 100 19.82 17.96 -48.35
CA GLY A 100 19.23 18.65 -47.21
C GLY A 100 17.71 18.65 -47.33
N THR A 101 17.05 18.32 -46.24
CA THR A 101 15.71 18.81 -45.94
C THR A 101 15.62 18.89 -44.42
N GLY A 102 15.81 20.11 -43.90
CA GLY A 102 15.51 20.42 -42.52
C GLY A 102 14.02 20.15 -42.29
N ILE A 103 13.73 19.21 -41.40
CA ILE A 103 12.37 19.01 -40.91
C ILE A 103 12.13 20.16 -39.91
N PRO A 104 11.16 21.05 -40.15
CA PRO A 104 10.87 22.11 -39.20
C PRO A 104 10.35 21.49 -37.91
N LEU A 105 11.00 21.82 -36.80
CA LEU A 105 10.50 21.55 -35.46
C LEU A 105 9.20 22.37 -35.31
N LYS A 106 8.05 21.77 -35.62
CA LYS A 106 6.77 22.35 -35.21
C LYS A 106 6.72 22.25 -33.69
N GLU A 107 6.82 23.39 -33.04
CA GLU A 107 6.31 23.62 -31.69
C GLU A 107 4.82 23.26 -31.69
N THR A 108 4.53 21.98 -31.47
CA THR A 108 3.19 21.56 -31.08
C THR A 108 3.02 22.00 -29.64
N LEU A 109 2.36 23.16 -29.51
CA LEU A 109 1.48 23.55 -28.42
C LEU A 109 1.09 22.33 -27.58
N ILE A 110 1.30 22.46 -26.27
CA ILE A 110 0.77 21.59 -25.22
C ILE A 110 -0.72 21.44 -25.48
N SER A 111 -1.10 20.44 -26.27
CA SER A 111 -2.47 20.03 -26.43
C SER A 111 -2.83 19.43 -25.09
N THR A 112 -3.66 20.17 -24.35
CA THR A 112 -4.38 19.75 -23.17
C THR A 112 -4.82 18.30 -23.36
N ILE A 113 -4.05 17.36 -22.81
CA ILE A 113 -4.47 15.96 -22.75
C ILE A 113 -5.70 16.01 -21.85
N PRO A 114 -6.91 15.74 -22.35
CA PRO A 114 -8.08 15.74 -21.49
C PRO A 114 -7.83 14.66 -20.44
N TRP A 115 -7.83 15.04 -19.17
CA TRP A 115 -7.82 14.10 -18.06
C TRP A 115 -9.02 13.18 -18.25
N LYS A 116 -8.76 11.95 -18.70
CA LYS A 116 -9.78 10.92 -18.74
C LYS A 116 -9.92 10.43 -17.31
N MET A 117 -10.98 10.85 -16.62
CA MET A 117 -11.45 10.14 -15.44
C MET A 117 -11.80 8.73 -15.90
N VAL A 118 -10.86 7.80 -15.71
CA VAL A 118 -11.16 6.38 -15.74
C VAL A 118 -11.72 6.09 -14.36
N GLU A 119 -13.05 6.09 -14.26
CA GLU A 119 -13.67 5.35 -13.17
C GLU A 119 -13.19 3.90 -13.34
N ASP A 120 -12.58 3.31 -12.31
CA ASP A 120 -12.34 1.87 -12.21
C ASP A 120 -13.69 1.13 -12.03
N LYS A 121 -14.64 1.42 -12.92
CA LYS A 121 -15.68 0.47 -13.28
C LYS A 121 -14.98 -0.55 -14.15
N VAL A 122 -14.58 -1.65 -13.51
CA VAL A 122 -14.40 -2.93 -14.17
C VAL A 122 -15.54 -3.08 -15.20
N GLY A 123 -15.16 -3.46 -16.42
CA GLY A 123 -15.95 -3.30 -17.64
C GLY A 123 -17.44 -3.62 -17.54
N ALA A 124 -18.20 -2.97 -18.42
CA ALA A 124 -19.66 -2.87 -18.47
C ALA A 124 -20.45 -4.20 -18.68
N GLU A 125 -19.96 -5.36 -18.28
CA GLU A 125 -20.66 -6.65 -18.39
C GLU A 125 -20.90 -7.39 -17.07
N GLU A 126 -20.28 -6.99 -15.96
CA GLU A 126 -20.52 -7.62 -14.66
C GLU A 126 -21.24 -6.66 -13.70
N LYS A 127 -22.56 -6.87 -13.59
CA LYS A 127 -23.42 -6.57 -12.43
C LYS A 127 -22.79 -5.64 -11.37
N ASN A 128 -22.77 -4.33 -11.64
CA ASN A 128 -22.54 -3.27 -10.65
C ASN A 128 -23.74 -3.10 -9.70
N GLY A 129 -24.28 -4.21 -9.20
CA GLY A 129 -24.89 -4.21 -7.88
C GLY A 129 -23.75 -4.20 -6.88
N ILE A 130 -23.97 -3.59 -5.71
CA ILE A 130 -23.24 -4.00 -4.51
C ILE A 130 -23.47 -5.51 -4.43
N SER A 131 -22.49 -6.32 -4.83
CA SER A 131 -22.62 -7.77 -4.78
C SER A 131 -22.56 -8.18 -3.33
N ALA A 132 -23.69 -8.00 -2.64
CA ALA A 132 -23.93 -8.61 -1.36
C ALA A 132 -23.66 -10.12 -1.54
N CYS A 133 -22.83 -10.68 -0.67
CA CYS A 133 -22.48 -12.10 -0.66
C CYS A 133 -21.59 -12.58 -1.83
N SER A 134 -20.66 -11.76 -2.33
CA SER A 134 -19.55 -12.32 -3.12
C SER A 134 -18.70 -13.26 -2.26
N ASN A 135 -18.28 -14.40 -2.83
CA ASN A 135 -17.47 -15.35 -2.09
C ASN A 135 -16.11 -14.74 -1.77
N PRO A 136 -15.66 -14.81 -0.50
CA PRO A 136 -14.36 -14.28 -0.13
C PRO A 136 -13.26 -14.96 -0.95
N SER A 137 -12.33 -14.18 -1.48
CA SER A 137 -11.20 -14.71 -2.23
C SER A 137 -9.95 -13.86 -2.02
N LEU A 138 -8.78 -14.47 -2.16
CA LEU A 138 -7.50 -13.76 -2.13
C LEU A 138 -7.26 -13.08 -3.48
N THR A 139 -6.66 -11.89 -3.48
CA THR A 139 -6.23 -11.19 -4.69
C THR A 139 -5.33 -12.10 -5.54
N LYS A 140 -5.61 -12.18 -6.84
CA LYS A 140 -4.83 -12.99 -7.80
C LYS A 140 -4.18 -12.07 -8.82
N TYR A 141 -3.14 -11.36 -8.39
CA TYR A 141 -2.31 -10.60 -9.33
C TYR A 141 -1.39 -11.53 -10.10
N GLN A 142 -0.91 -11.04 -11.25
CA GLN A 142 0.14 -11.71 -12.00
C GLN A 142 1.37 -11.86 -11.11
N GLN A 143 1.79 -13.11 -10.88
CA GLN A 143 2.99 -13.41 -10.10
C GLN A 143 4.22 -12.94 -10.87
N GLU A 144 5.07 -12.16 -10.19
CA GLU A 144 6.32 -11.70 -10.76
C GLU A 144 7.43 -12.70 -10.41
N LYS A 145 8.19 -13.12 -11.43
CA LYS A 145 9.39 -13.93 -11.23
C LYS A 145 10.52 -13.01 -10.80
N ILE A 146 10.70 -12.93 -9.50
CA ILE A 146 11.84 -12.25 -8.88
C ILE A 146 12.98 -13.28 -8.75
N GLY A 147 14.22 -12.82 -8.78
CA GLY A 147 15.42 -13.66 -8.70
C GLY A 147 15.56 -14.43 -7.38
N ARG A 148 16.78 -14.67 -6.90
CA ARG A 148 16.96 -15.41 -5.65
C ARG A 148 16.59 -14.53 -4.47
N ILE A 149 15.53 -14.90 -3.75
CA ILE A 149 15.09 -14.20 -2.55
C ILE A 149 15.56 -14.96 -1.31
N THR A 150 16.34 -14.27 -0.48
CA THR A 150 16.72 -14.74 0.85
C THR A 150 16.18 -13.78 1.90
N VAL A 151 15.41 -14.29 2.86
CA VAL A 151 14.87 -13.51 3.97
C VAL A 151 15.54 -13.98 5.25
N THR A 152 16.23 -13.08 5.93
CA THR A 152 16.74 -13.30 7.28
C THR A 152 15.76 -12.72 8.27
N VAL A 153 15.29 -13.55 9.20
CA VAL A 153 14.18 -13.22 10.09
C VAL A 153 14.51 -13.45 11.55
N THR A 154 13.90 -12.63 12.40
CA THR A 154 13.96 -12.79 13.85
C THR A 154 12.86 -13.74 14.34
N ASP A 155 12.94 -14.20 15.59
CA ASP A 155 11.88 -15.02 16.19
C ASP A 155 10.50 -14.34 16.17
N HIS A 156 10.49 -13.01 16.26
CA HIS A 156 9.26 -12.23 16.18
C HIS A 156 8.70 -12.10 14.77
N ASP A 157 9.45 -12.43 13.73
CA ASP A 157 9.01 -12.32 12.34
C ASP A 157 8.46 -13.64 11.79
N LEU A 158 8.78 -14.78 12.44
CA LEU A 158 8.37 -16.10 11.97
C LEU A 158 6.86 -16.21 11.77
N PHE A 159 6.04 -15.67 12.68
CA PHE A 159 4.57 -15.82 12.66
C PHE A 159 3.91 -15.39 11.35
N TRP A 160 4.42 -14.32 10.72
CA TRP A 160 3.85 -13.82 9.47
C TRP A 160 4.39 -14.58 8.27
N ILE A 161 5.65 -15.05 8.32
CA ILE A 161 6.22 -15.91 7.28
C ILE A 161 5.47 -17.22 7.19
N GLU A 162 5.06 -17.83 8.32
CA GLU A 162 4.29 -19.07 8.27
C GLU A 162 2.99 -18.92 7.48
N SER A 163 2.38 -17.74 7.55
CA SER A 163 1.14 -17.44 6.84
C SER A 163 1.36 -17.27 5.36
N LEU A 164 2.46 -16.60 4.99
CA LEU A 164 2.87 -16.51 3.60
C LEU A 164 3.27 -17.87 3.03
N ALA A 165 3.93 -18.72 3.81
CA ALA A 165 4.32 -20.07 3.40
C ALA A 165 3.10 -20.97 3.11
N LYS A 166 2.06 -20.90 3.94
CA LYS A 166 0.78 -21.59 3.71
C LYS A 166 0.12 -21.18 2.39
N ILE A 167 0.10 -19.88 2.10
CA ILE A 167 -0.43 -19.38 0.83
C ILE A 167 0.49 -19.76 -0.33
N GLY A 168 1.80 -19.75 -0.11
CA GLY A 168 2.80 -20.22 -1.07
C GLY A 168 2.57 -21.66 -1.51
N SER A 169 2.13 -22.54 -0.60
CA SER A 169 1.75 -23.92 -0.93
C SER A 169 0.59 -24.00 -1.92
N LYS A 170 -0.37 -23.07 -1.84
CA LYS A 170 -1.52 -23.00 -2.77
C LYS A 170 -1.19 -22.31 -4.10
N ARG A 171 -0.03 -21.65 -4.18
CA ARG A 171 0.36 -20.77 -5.29
C ARG A 171 1.69 -21.17 -5.94
N ASP A 172 2.11 -22.42 -5.71
CA ASP A 172 3.31 -23.03 -6.29
C ASP A 172 4.59 -22.23 -6.06
N ILE A 173 4.76 -21.66 -4.86
CA ILE A 173 5.98 -20.95 -4.45
C ILE A 173 6.63 -21.72 -3.33
N LYS A 174 7.90 -22.08 -3.53
CA LYS A 174 8.65 -22.90 -2.58
C LYS A 174 9.26 -22.02 -1.49
N PHE A 175 8.96 -22.36 -0.24
CA PHE A 175 9.68 -21.82 0.92
C PHE A 175 10.68 -22.88 1.40
N SER A 176 11.95 -22.49 1.50
CA SER A 176 13.06 -23.35 1.92
C SER A 176 13.82 -22.75 3.11
N GLY A 177 14.63 -23.56 3.81
CA GLY A 177 15.35 -23.14 5.02
C GLY A 177 14.60 -23.49 6.31
N GLU A 178 14.44 -22.50 7.19
CA GLU A 178 13.77 -22.67 8.50
C GLU A 178 12.28 -22.98 8.39
N MET A 179 11.63 -22.43 7.36
CA MET A 179 10.23 -22.69 7.07
C MET A 179 10.13 -23.47 5.76
N LYS A 180 9.48 -24.63 5.82
CA LYS A 180 9.28 -25.51 4.66
C LYS A 180 7.79 -25.71 4.43
N ASN A 181 7.35 -25.48 3.20
CA ASN A 181 5.95 -25.55 2.84
C ASN A 181 5.57 -26.81 2.03
N GLY A 182 6.44 -27.83 2.05
CA GLY A 182 6.20 -29.16 1.48
C GLY A 182 6.29 -29.25 -0.04
N ILE A 183 6.51 -28.14 -0.76
CA ILE A 183 6.67 -28.15 -2.22
C ILE A 183 8.06 -28.68 -2.61
N THR A 184 8.07 -29.73 -3.42
CA THR A 184 9.29 -30.39 -3.91
C THR A 184 9.69 -29.93 -5.32
N THR A 185 8.77 -29.36 -6.10
CA THR A 185 9.03 -28.84 -7.44
C THR A 185 9.63 -27.44 -7.41
N LYS A 186 10.53 -27.13 -8.36
CA LYS A 186 10.93 -25.74 -8.65
C LYS A 186 9.71 -25.03 -9.23
N GLY A 187 8.90 -24.43 -8.36
CA GLY A 187 7.76 -23.61 -8.73
C GLY A 187 8.17 -22.31 -9.44
N MET A 188 7.24 -21.35 -9.55
CA MET A 188 7.51 -20.06 -10.21
C MET A 188 8.57 -19.20 -9.49
N GLY A 189 8.83 -19.47 -8.20
CA GLY A 189 9.87 -18.81 -7.41
C GLY A 189 10.23 -19.61 -6.14
N GLU A 190 11.41 -19.35 -5.59
CA GLU A 190 11.91 -19.93 -4.34
C GLU A 190 12.29 -18.81 -3.36
N VAL A 191 11.80 -18.92 -2.12
CA VAL A 191 12.10 -18.02 -1.01
C VAL A 191 12.87 -18.80 0.05
N GLU A 192 14.13 -18.45 0.26
CA GLU A 192 14.98 -19.04 1.30
C GLU A 192 14.81 -18.24 2.60
N VAL A 193 14.42 -18.90 3.69
CA VAL A 193 14.20 -18.29 5.01
C VAL A 193 15.30 -18.74 5.96
N LYS A 194 16.02 -17.78 6.54
CA LYS A 194 17.12 -17.99 7.50
C LYS A 194 16.80 -17.29 8.82
N LYS A 195 17.18 -17.85 9.96
CA LYS A 195 17.22 -17.11 11.22
C LYS A 195 18.41 -16.17 11.24
N GLY A 196 18.21 -15.00 11.83
CA GLY A 196 19.29 -14.15 12.27
C GLY A 196 18.87 -13.21 13.38
N ASP A 197 19.84 -12.48 13.91
CA ASP A 197 19.62 -11.52 15.00
C ASP A 197 18.89 -10.24 14.54
N SER A 198 18.86 -9.99 13.22
CA SER A 198 18.21 -8.82 12.64
C SER A 198 17.46 -9.19 11.36
N PHE A 199 16.38 -8.44 11.08
CA PHE A 199 15.60 -8.60 9.88
C PHE A 199 16.37 -8.05 8.66
N SER A 200 16.49 -8.86 7.61
CA SER A 200 16.97 -8.39 6.30
C SER A 200 16.36 -9.19 5.16
N LEU A 201 16.15 -8.53 4.03
CA LEU A 201 15.75 -9.13 2.78
C LEU A 201 16.86 -8.92 1.76
N GLU A 202 17.32 -10.00 1.16
CA GLU A 202 18.27 -9.99 0.05
C GLU A 202 17.55 -10.50 -1.21
N VAL A 203 17.56 -9.68 -2.25
CA VAL A 203 17.07 -10.02 -3.58
C VAL A 203 18.23 -9.85 -4.55
N ASP A 204 18.73 -10.97 -5.05
CA ASP A 204 19.95 -11.06 -5.87
C ASP A 204 21.17 -10.38 -5.21
N SER A 205 21.37 -9.08 -5.40
CA SER A 205 22.45 -8.28 -4.79
C SER A 205 21.97 -7.08 -3.96
N LEU A 206 20.66 -6.88 -3.85
CA LEU A 206 20.07 -5.75 -3.12
C LEU A 206 19.65 -6.21 -1.72
N CYS A 207 20.16 -5.55 -0.69
CA CYS A 207 19.79 -5.79 0.70
C CYS A 207 18.87 -4.67 1.21
N SER A 208 17.70 -5.03 1.76
CA SER A 208 16.79 -4.12 2.45
C SER A 208 16.60 -4.57 3.89
N ARG A 209 16.56 -3.61 4.82
CA ARG A 209 16.28 -3.85 6.24
C ARG A 209 14.84 -3.48 6.63
N ASP A 210 14.06 -2.98 5.69
CA ASP A 210 12.69 -2.56 5.93
C ASP A 210 11.69 -3.72 5.70
N ARG A 211 10.90 -4.03 6.74
CA ARG A 211 9.87 -5.07 6.71
C ARG A 211 8.78 -4.77 5.70
N VAL A 212 8.36 -3.50 5.57
CA VAL A 212 7.25 -3.14 4.67
C VAL A 212 7.64 -3.40 3.21
N THR A 213 8.85 -3.02 2.84
CA THR A 213 9.41 -3.34 1.52
C THR A 213 9.49 -4.85 1.31
N ALA A 214 9.93 -5.59 2.32
CA ALA A 214 10.04 -7.04 2.20
C ALA A 214 8.70 -7.74 2.03
N TRP A 215 7.68 -7.33 2.79
CA TRP A 215 6.33 -7.84 2.63
C TRP A 215 5.79 -7.57 1.23
N LYS A 216 5.99 -6.37 0.67
CA LYS A 216 5.56 -6.05 -0.69
C LYS A 216 6.23 -6.96 -1.72
N ILE A 217 7.55 -7.16 -1.63
CA ILE A 217 8.30 -8.03 -2.54
C ILE A 217 7.80 -9.48 -2.44
N LEU A 218 7.64 -10.01 -1.23
CA LEU A 218 7.06 -11.35 -1.04
C LEU A 218 5.62 -11.44 -1.56
N GLY A 219 4.85 -10.36 -1.39
CA GLY A 219 3.50 -10.22 -1.93
C GLY A 219 3.44 -10.25 -3.45
N LEU A 220 4.44 -9.70 -4.16
CA LEU A 220 4.54 -9.79 -5.62
C LEU A 220 4.76 -11.21 -6.09
N VAL A 221 5.69 -11.93 -5.45
CA VAL A 221 5.97 -13.33 -5.77
C VAL A 221 4.71 -14.16 -5.54
N LEU A 222 4.02 -13.94 -4.41
CA LEU A 222 2.77 -14.61 -4.08
C LEU A 222 1.58 -14.15 -4.94
N GLY A 223 1.69 -13.06 -5.70
CA GLY A 223 0.56 -12.46 -6.42
C GLY A 223 -0.53 -11.88 -5.50
N LEU A 224 -0.17 -11.49 -4.27
CA LEU A 224 -1.02 -10.82 -3.27
C LEU A 224 -0.86 -9.30 -3.28
N PHE A 225 0.20 -8.80 -3.91
CA PHE A 225 0.49 -7.38 -4.11
C PHE A 225 0.94 -7.16 -5.57
N SER A 226 0.73 -5.97 -6.14
CA SER A 226 1.20 -5.62 -7.48
C SER A 226 1.70 -4.18 -7.47
N PHE A 227 2.72 -3.84 -8.26
CA PHE A 227 3.12 -2.44 -8.49
C PHE A 227 2.43 -1.79 -9.69
N ASN A 228 1.48 -2.49 -10.32
CA ASN A 228 0.75 -1.96 -11.46
C ASN A 228 -0.14 -0.78 -11.04
N HIS A 229 -0.08 0.30 -11.82
CA HIS A 229 -0.86 1.52 -11.64
C HIS A 229 -2.38 1.28 -11.64
N HIS A 230 -2.87 0.25 -12.35
CA HIS A 230 -4.29 -0.13 -12.32
C HIS A 230 -4.81 -0.51 -10.93
N PHE A 231 -3.93 -0.92 -10.01
CA PHE A 231 -4.31 -1.29 -8.65
C PHE A 231 -3.82 -0.26 -7.62
N ALA A 232 -3.47 0.95 -8.04
CA ALA A 232 -2.85 1.97 -7.19
C ALA A 232 -3.64 2.25 -5.91
N LEU A 233 -4.98 2.34 -6.00
CA LEU A 233 -5.84 2.61 -4.84
C LEU A 233 -5.82 1.44 -3.84
N GLN A 234 -6.01 0.21 -4.31
CA GLN A 234 -5.98 -1.00 -3.46
C GLN A 234 -4.61 -1.18 -2.80
N ASN A 235 -3.54 -0.92 -3.56
CA ASN A 235 -2.17 -0.97 -3.09
C ASN A 235 -1.86 0.13 -2.07
N ALA A 236 -2.45 1.33 -2.21
CA ALA A 236 -2.31 2.41 -1.25
C ALA A 236 -2.99 2.05 0.09
N HIS A 237 -4.18 1.46 0.05
CA HIS A 237 -4.84 0.94 1.25
C HIS A 237 -4.02 -0.16 1.90
N SER A 238 -3.59 -1.17 1.13
CA SER A 238 -2.74 -2.24 1.64
C SER A 238 -1.44 -1.69 2.26
N HIS A 239 -0.77 -0.75 1.59
CA HIS A 239 0.45 -0.13 2.08
C HIS A 239 0.25 0.59 3.42
N ARG A 240 -0.83 1.35 3.57
CA ARG A 240 -1.17 2.04 4.84
C ARG A 240 -1.26 1.05 6.00
N TRP A 241 -1.89 -0.11 5.78
CA TRP A 241 -2.02 -1.14 6.80
C TRP A 241 -0.70 -1.84 7.13
N LEU A 242 0.14 -2.07 6.12
CA LEU A 242 1.48 -2.62 6.32
C LEU A 242 2.34 -1.67 7.18
N ILE A 243 2.28 -0.36 6.96
CA ILE A 243 3.01 0.61 7.80
C ILE A 243 2.57 0.47 9.26
N ARG A 244 1.25 0.47 9.52
CA ARG A 244 0.72 0.33 10.89
C ARG A 244 1.09 -1.00 11.54
N LEU A 245 1.10 -2.09 10.77
CA LEU A 245 1.56 -3.39 11.26
C LEU A 245 3.04 -3.33 11.65
N ASN A 246 3.88 -2.68 10.84
CA ASN A 246 5.30 -2.52 11.15
C ASN A 246 5.52 -1.68 12.42
N GLU A 247 4.73 -0.63 12.64
CA GLU A 247 4.75 0.15 13.89
C GLU A 247 4.45 -0.74 15.10
N VAL A 248 3.36 -1.52 15.05
CA VAL A 248 2.99 -2.45 16.14
C VAL A 248 4.09 -3.49 16.42
N ILE A 249 4.70 -4.05 15.37
CA ILE A 249 5.80 -5.01 15.53
C ILE A 249 7.04 -4.34 16.11
N SER A 250 7.37 -3.12 15.64
CA SER A 250 8.54 -2.37 16.11
C SER A 250 8.41 -1.95 17.57
N GLU A 251 7.18 -1.72 18.05
CA GLU A 251 6.89 -1.44 19.44
C GLU A 251 6.82 -2.68 20.34
N GLY A 252 7.02 -3.88 19.79
CA GLY A 252 6.98 -5.14 20.55
C GLY A 252 5.57 -5.62 20.86
N LYS A 253 4.59 -5.31 20.01
CA LYS A 253 3.19 -5.74 20.13
C LYS A 253 2.54 -5.34 21.47
N LYS A 254 2.85 -4.13 21.95
CA LYS A 254 2.19 -3.57 23.14
C LYS A 254 0.68 -3.57 22.98
N GLU A 255 -0.03 -3.91 24.05
CA GLU A 255 -1.49 -4.03 24.05
C GLU A 255 -2.19 -2.78 23.53
N LYS A 256 -1.74 -1.59 23.94
CA LYS A 256 -2.28 -0.30 23.47
C LYS A 256 -2.24 -0.15 21.94
N GLU A 257 -1.11 -0.49 21.32
CA GLU A 257 -0.94 -0.37 19.87
C GLU A 257 -1.74 -1.41 19.11
N VAL A 258 -1.83 -2.63 19.67
CA VAL A 258 -2.69 -3.68 19.13
C VAL A 258 -4.17 -3.25 19.19
N LEU A 259 -4.63 -2.71 20.31
CA LEU A 259 -6.01 -2.21 20.47
C LEU A 259 -6.31 -1.02 19.56
N SER A 260 -5.36 -0.11 19.39
CA SER A 260 -5.44 1.01 18.45
C SER A 260 -5.61 0.51 17.00
N LEU A 261 -4.79 -0.48 16.61
CA LEU A 261 -4.89 -1.12 15.30
C LEU A 261 -6.24 -1.83 15.11
N VAL A 262 -6.69 -2.62 16.08
CA VAL A 262 -8.00 -3.31 16.05
C VAL A 262 -9.14 -2.31 15.89
N SER A 263 -9.11 -1.21 16.64
CA SER A 263 -10.14 -0.17 16.58
C SER A 263 -10.20 0.47 15.20
N ALA A 264 -9.05 0.81 14.63
CA ALA A 264 -8.96 1.37 13.29
C ALA A 264 -9.43 0.39 12.21
N ILE A 265 -9.08 -0.90 12.35
CA ILE A 265 -9.54 -1.96 11.44
C ILE A 265 -11.05 -2.12 11.55
N SER A 266 -11.62 -2.18 12.76
CA SER A 266 -13.06 -2.31 12.98
C SER A 266 -13.85 -1.16 12.33
N GLN A 267 -13.35 0.07 12.47
CA GLN A 267 -13.92 1.25 11.82
C GLN A 267 -13.82 1.16 10.29
N PHE A 268 -12.68 0.74 9.75
CA PHE A 268 -12.51 0.59 8.31
C PHE A 268 -13.42 -0.51 7.73
N LEU A 269 -13.48 -1.66 8.40
CA LEU A 269 -14.30 -2.80 8.01
C LEU A 269 -15.81 -2.56 8.15
N SER A 270 -16.23 -1.48 8.82
CA SER A 270 -17.63 -1.05 8.77
C SER A 270 -18.07 -0.58 7.37
N ARG A 271 -17.11 -0.26 6.50
CA ARG A 271 -17.34 0.29 5.14
C ARG A 271 -16.84 -0.63 4.03
N PHE A 272 -15.93 -1.55 4.34
CA PHE A 272 -15.25 -2.43 3.38
C PHE A 272 -15.20 -3.86 3.92
N ASP A 273 -15.31 -4.87 3.05
CA ASP A 273 -15.22 -6.27 3.47
C ASP A 273 -13.76 -6.76 3.65
N SER A 274 -12.77 -6.05 3.11
CA SER A 274 -11.34 -6.31 3.31
C SER A 274 -10.56 -5.02 3.57
N LEU A 275 -9.30 -5.14 3.99
CA LEU A 275 -8.43 -4.01 4.31
C LEU A 275 -7.90 -3.26 3.06
N SER A 276 -8.00 -3.85 1.88
CA SER A 276 -7.47 -3.29 0.64
C SER A 276 -8.52 -3.02 -0.43
N SER A 277 -9.63 -3.74 -0.41
CA SER A 277 -10.65 -3.68 -1.46
C SER A 277 -12.03 -4.01 -0.90
N HIS A 278 -13.04 -3.95 -1.76
CA HIS A 278 -14.40 -4.29 -1.39
C HIS A 278 -14.67 -5.79 -1.35
N THR A 279 -13.87 -6.63 -2.02
CA THR A 279 -14.23 -8.04 -2.26
C THR A 279 -13.09 -9.03 -2.12
N HIS A 280 -11.84 -8.57 -2.24
CA HIS A 280 -10.66 -9.43 -2.26
C HIS A 280 -9.73 -9.14 -1.08
N PHE A 281 -9.24 -10.20 -0.46
CA PHE A 281 -8.22 -10.13 0.59
C PHE A 281 -6.83 -10.01 -0.01
N SER A 282 -6.04 -9.08 0.52
CA SER A 282 -4.69 -8.77 0.06
C SER A 282 -3.61 -9.25 1.04
N LEU A 283 -2.36 -8.95 0.69
CA LEU A 283 -1.21 -9.14 1.57
C LEU A 283 -1.42 -8.57 2.99
N SER A 284 -1.95 -7.34 3.11
CA SER A 284 -2.15 -6.73 4.43
C SER A 284 -3.13 -7.52 5.28
N ASP A 285 -4.18 -8.08 4.66
CA ASP A 285 -5.19 -8.86 5.37
C ASP A 285 -4.59 -10.12 5.98
N VAL A 286 -3.81 -10.85 5.19
CA VAL A 286 -3.13 -12.09 5.59
C VAL A 286 -2.19 -11.85 6.77
N LEU A 287 -1.36 -10.80 6.70
CA LEU A 287 -0.35 -10.52 7.70
C LEU A 287 -0.97 -10.05 9.02
N ILE A 288 -1.96 -9.15 8.95
CA ILE A 288 -2.62 -8.58 10.12
C ILE A 288 -3.46 -9.61 10.87
N ARG A 289 -4.13 -10.53 10.15
CA ARG A 289 -4.97 -11.56 10.75
C ARG A 289 -4.27 -12.38 11.83
N ARG A 290 -2.98 -12.64 11.67
CA ARG A 290 -2.19 -13.42 12.64
C ARG A 290 -1.86 -12.70 13.93
N LEU A 291 -2.01 -11.37 13.95
CA LEU A 291 -1.78 -10.60 15.17
C LEU A 291 -2.88 -10.84 16.21
N PHE A 292 -4.06 -11.27 15.77
CA PHE A 292 -5.27 -11.30 16.57
C PHE A 292 -5.69 -12.73 16.92
N ASN A 293 -5.84 -13.00 18.20
CA ASN A 293 -6.44 -14.22 18.75
C ASN A 293 -7.42 -13.82 19.86
N GLY A 294 -8.56 -14.53 19.96
CA GLY A 294 -9.54 -14.33 21.03
C GLY A 294 -10.73 -13.44 20.64
N ASN A 295 -11.27 -12.71 21.62
CA ASN A 295 -12.46 -11.88 21.44
C ASN A 295 -12.14 -10.63 20.63
N LEU A 296 -12.82 -10.45 19.51
CA LEU A 296 -12.63 -9.35 18.57
C LEU A 296 -13.93 -8.57 18.41
N PRO A 297 -13.87 -7.28 18.05
CA PRO A 297 -15.07 -6.55 17.64
C PRO A 297 -15.74 -7.23 16.46
N ASN A 298 -17.07 -7.19 16.40
CA ASN A 298 -17.87 -7.95 15.43
C ASN A 298 -17.37 -7.83 13.98
N ASN A 299 -17.04 -6.63 13.51
CA ASN A 299 -16.54 -6.42 12.14
C ASN A 299 -15.21 -7.15 11.88
N VAL A 300 -14.31 -7.13 12.86
CA VAL A 300 -13.00 -7.78 12.79
C VAL A 300 -13.15 -9.29 12.89
N GLU A 301 -14.05 -9.78 13.74
CA GLU A 301 -14.36 -11.20 13.85
C GLU A 301 -14.92 -11.76 12.55
N LEU A 302 -15.87 -11.06 11.93
CA LEU A 302 -16.52 -11.48 10.69
C LEU A 302 -15.52 -11.48 9.52
N TRP A 303 -14.70 -10.44 9.43
CA TRP A 303 -13.57 -10.36 8.49
C TRP A 303 -12.57 -11.51 8.70
N ALA A 304 -12.18 -11.79 9.94
CA ALA A 304 -11.24 -12.85 10.27
C ALA A 304 -11.78 -14.23 9.86
N LYS A 305 -13.04 -14.54 10.20
CA LYS A 305 -13.71 -15.79 9.79
C LYS A 305 -13.77 -15.94 8.27
N ARG A 306 -14.09 -14.87 7.54
CA ARG A 306 -14.11 -14.88 6.07
C ARG A 306 -12.72 -15.14 5.50
N LEU A 307 -11.68 -14.50 6.05
CA LEU A 307 -10.31 -14.72 5.59
C LEU A 307 -9.81 -16.14 5.87
N ASP A 308 -10.13 -16.69 7.06
CA ASP A 308 -9.76 -18.05 7.45
C ASP A 308 -10.39 -19.11 6.54
N SER A 309 -11.55 -18.83 5.94
CA SER A 309 -12.20 -19.73 4.97
C SER A 309 -11.45 -19.85 3.63
N VAL A 310 -10.51 -18.94 3.35
CA VAL A 310 -9.77 -18.87 2.08
C VAL A 310 -8.29 -19.27 2.24
N GLN A 311 -7.72 -19.10 3.44
CA GLN A 311 -6.33 -19.44 3.77
C GLN A 311 -6.07 -20.94 3.88
#